data_AF-X1PKU5-F1
#
_entry.id   AF-X1PKU5-F1
#
_cell.length_a   1.000
_cell.length_b   1.000
_cell.length_c   1.000
_cell.angle_alpha   90.00
_cell.angle_beta   90.00
_cell.angle_gamma   90.00
#
_symmetry.space_group_name_H-M   'P 1'
#
loop_
_entity.id
_entity.type
_entity.pdbx_description
1 polymer ?
#
loop_
_entity_poly.entity_id
_entity_poly.type
_entity_poly.pdbx_seq_one_letter_code
_entity_poly.pdbx_strand_id
1 'polypeptide(L)'
;MKELKGEIPPEAPLGGMPKPIFLMASTAVCDARYKWFQALGRYMDVPVWTFEAPIPGVKELFMEGSYERMVDLGVKHAREFVVFVERVLGKKMDWDRLSETVDLMIEINELWHETNELRKAKPCPMHGRDFWSSMSPALFLMGDLKDSLQCFRNMYDEVKYRVDNHIGAIAQEKYRLLFAELPPWHSLGFFNRLAERGWNFVVESFGYHPPMPLDLNGFSDPLERLTRFSLQIYVGYYRDALEQNVPAGS
;
A
#
# COMPACT_ATOMS: atom_id res chain seq x y z
N MET A 1 -5.62 26.58 -11.07
CA MET A 1 -6.84 26.11 -11.79
C MET A 1 -7.66 27.23 -12.40
N LYS A 2 -8.09 28.26 -11.65
CA LYS A 2 -8.91 29.35 -12.21
C LYS A 2 -8.19 30.16 -13.30
N GLU A 3 -6.90 30.41 -13.11
CA GLU A 3 -6.05 31.13 -14.08
C GLU A 3 -5.81 30.36 -15.38
N LEU A 4 -5.79 29.03 -15.32
CA LEU A 4 -5.59 28.15 -16.46
C LEU A 4 -6.91 27.58 -17.01
N LYS A 5 -8.07 28.10 -16.58
CA LYS A 5 -9.40 27.60 -16.96
C LYS A 5 -9.60 26.09 -16.78
N GLY A 6 -8.90 25.48 -15.82
CA GLY A 6 -8.94 24.04 -15.56
C GLY A 6 -8.02 23.21 -16.47
N GLU A 7 -7.21 23.82 -17.32
CA GLU A 7 -6.18 23.12 -18.10
C GLU A 7 -4.95 22.77 -17.25
N ILE A 8 -4.20 21.78 -17.73
CA ILE A 8 -2.96 21.34 -17.11
C ILE A 8 -1.90 22.44 -17.24
N PRO A 9 -1.18 22.80 -16.17
CA PRO A 9 -0.08 23.76 -16.26
C PRO A 9 0.98 23.32 -17.30
N PRO A 10 1.45 24.21 -18.19
CA PRO A 10 2.46 23.88 -19.20
C PRO A 10 3.76 23.30 -18.62
N GLU A 11 4.10 23.69 -17.39
CA GLU A 11 5.27 23.25 -16.63
C GLU A 11 5.03 21.94 -15.86
N ALA A 12 3.84 21.33 -15.96
CA ALA A 12 3.53 20.11 -15.25
C ALA A 12 4.47 18.96 -15.69
N PRO A 13 5.13 18.27 -14.74
CA PRO A 13 5.95 17.11 -15.05
C PRO A 13 5.18 16.11 -15.91
N LEU A 14 5.84 15.59 -16.95
CA LEU A 14 5.27 14.60 -17.88
C LEU A 14 3.97 15.06 -18.59
N GLY A 15 3.70 16.37 -18.67
CA GLY A 15 2.48 16.90 -19.26
C GLY A 15 1.26 16.79 -18.35
N GLY A 16 1.46 16.51 -17.05
CA GLY A 16 0.44 16.44 -16.01
C GLY A 16 -0.47 15.21 -16.05
N MET A 17 -1.48 15.21 -15.18
CA MET A 17 -2.44 14.10 -15.09
C MET A 17 -3.58 14.27 -16.09
N PRO A 18 -3.96 13.23 -16.84
CA PRO A 18 -5.09 13.30 -17.75
C PRO A 18 -6.40 13.51 -16.99
N LYS A 19 -7.41 14.09 -17.66
CA LYS A 19 -8.74 14.20 -17.10
C LYS A 19 -9.29 12.79 -16.82
N PRO A 20 -9.74 12.48 -15.59
CA PRO A 20 -10.24 11.16 -15.26
C PRO A 20 -11.58 10.88 -15.95
N ILE A 21 -11.91 9.60 -16.13
CA ILE A 21 -13.25 9.15 -16.58
C ILE A 21 -14.23 8.95 -15.42
N PHE A 22 -13.71 8.72 -14.21
CA PHE A 22 -14.41 8.73 -12.93
C PHE A 22 -13.41 8.99 -11.81
N LEU A 23 -13.91 9.41 -10.65
CA LEU A 23 -13.15 9.67 -9.44
C LEU A 23 -13.39 8.55 -8.44
N MET A 24 -12.32 7.99 -7.86
CA MET A 24 -12.40 6.91 -6.87
C MET A 24 -11.99 7.42 -5.49
N ALA A 25 -12.96 7.56 -4.59
CA ALA A 25 -12.78 7.97 -3.21
C ALA A 25 -12.76 6.77 -2.26
N SER A 26 -12.32 7.00 -1.01
CA SER A 26 -12.40 6.00 0.05
C SER A 26 -12.66 6.66 1.40
N THR A 27 -13.41 5.98 2.28
CA THR A 27 -13.56 6.35 3.69
C THR A 27 -12.42 5.80 4.57
N ALA A 28 -11.45 5.11 3.99
CA ALA A 28 -10.29 4.60 4.72
C ALA A 28 -9.32 5.73 5.09
N VAL A 29 -8.57 5.52 6.18
CA VAL A 29 -7.43 6.33 6.65
C VAL A 29 -7.80 7.74 7.15
N CYS A 30 -8.43 8.59 6.33
CA CYS A 30 -8.78 9.94 6.73
C CYS A 30 -9.96 10.53 5.96
N ASP A 31 -10.71 11.43 6.61
CA ASP A 31 -11.87 12.12 6.04
C ASP A 31 -11.55 12.91 4.75
N ALA A 32 -10.30 13.35 4.62
CA ALA A 32 -9.85 14.07 3.44
C ALA A 32 -9.95 13.21 2.17
N ARG A 33 -9.70 11.90 2.24
CA ARG A 33 -9.83 10.98 1.08
C ARG A 33 -11.25 10.88 0.55
N TYR A 34 -12.23 11.06 1.43
CA TYR A 34 -13.65 11.13 1.06
C TYR A 34 -14.04 12.54 0.57
N LYS A 35 -13.77 13.57 1.38
CA LYS A 35 -14.22 14.95 1.10
C LYS A 35 -13.54 15.59 -0.10
N TRP A 36 -12.27 15.27 -0.35
CA TRP A 36 -11.53 15.82 -1.48
C TRP A 36 -12.14 15.36 -2.81
N PHE A 37 -12.44 14.07 -2.96
CA PHE A 37 -13.01 13.54 -4.19
C PHE A 37 -14.46 14.00 -4.39
N GLN A 38 -15.24 14.16 -3.32
CA GLN A 38 -16.55 14.84 -3.39
C GLN A 38 -16.43 16.29 -3.87
N ALA A 39 -15.43 17.03 -3.40
CA ALA A 39 -15.18 18.39 -3.84
C ALA A 39 -14.74 18.43 -5.30
N LEU A 40 -13.82 17.55 -5.72
CA LEU A 40 -13.38 17.43 -7.11
C LEU A 40 -14.54 17.10 -8.06
N GLY A 41 -15.47 16.23 -7.65
CA GLY A 41 -16.67 15.92 -8.43
C GLY A 41 -17.60 17.11 -8.67
N ARG A 42 -17.45 18.22 -7.93
CA ARG A 42 -18.16 19.49 -8.24
C ARG A 42 -17.50 20.30 -9.34
N TYR A 43 -16.22 20.04 -9.62
CA TYR A 43 -15.43 20.73 -10.65
C TYR A 43 -15.20 19.88 -11.90
N MET A 44 -15.40 18.57 -11.79
CA MET A 44 -15.23 17.61 -12.87
C MET A 44 -16.57 16.95 -13.16
N ASP A 45 -17.03 17.04 -14.41
CA ASP A 45 -18.25 16.38 -14.88
C ASP A 45 -18.01 14.87 -15.11
N VAL A 46 -17.71 14.16 -14.01
CA VAL A 46 -17.39 12.73 -13.99
C VAL A 46 -18.00 12.08 -12.74
N PRO A 47 -18.38 10.79 -12.79
CA PRO A 47 -18.92 10.13 -11.61
C PRO A 47 -17.89 10.02 -10.48
N VAL A 48 -18.35 10.06 -9.23
CA VAL A 48 -17.53 9.76 -8.04
C VAL A 48 -18.01 8.44 -7.44
N TRP A 49 -17.15 7.43 -7.44
CA TRP A 49 -17.36 6.16 -6.73
C TRP A 49 -16.63 6.20 -5.38
N THR A 50 -17.29 5.82 -4.29
CA THR A 50 -16.67 5.81 -2.94
C THR A 50 -16.65 4.40 -2.40
N PHE A 51 -15.46 3.90 -2.06
CA PHE A 51 -15.32 2.67 -1.29
C PHE A 51 -15.48 2.96 0.20
N GLU A 52 -16.39 2.23 0.83
CA GLU A 52 -16.45 2.17 2.28
C GLU A 52 -15.40 1.19 2.81
N ALA A 53 -14.76 1.57 3.90
CA ALA A 53 -13.79 0.75 4.63
C ALA A 53 -14.11 0.80 6.14
N PRO A 54 -15.14 0.08 6.60
CA PRO A 54 -15.43 0.00 8.03
C PRO A 54 -14.33 -0.83 8.70
N ILE A 55 -13.48 -0.18 9.50
CA ILE A 55 -12.45 -0.85 10.30
C ILE A 55 -12.91 -0.86 11.76
N PRO A 56 -13.29 -2.03 12.32
CA PRO A 56 -13.68 -2.11 13.72
C PRO A 56 -12.48 -1.87 14.64
N GLY A 57 -12.76 -1.64 15.93
CA GLY A 57 -11.72 -1.69 16.95
C GLY A 57 -11.14 -3.10 17.12
N VAL A 58 -10.02 -3.19 17.83
CA VAL A 58 -9.27 -4.45 18.02
C VAL A 58 -10.18 -5.54 18.59
N LYS A 59 -10.92 -5.27 19.66
CA LYS A 59 -11.79 -6.27 20.31
C LYS A 59 -12.97 -6.67 19.42
N GLU A 60 -13.56 -5.69 18.74
CA GLU A 60 -14.72 -5.85 17.88
C GLU A 60 -14.38 -6.69 16.64
N LEU A 61 -13.14 -6.64 16.14
CA LEU A 61 -12.67 -7.52 15.06
C LEU A 61 -12.70 -9.00 15.44
N PHE A 62 -12.38 -9.34 16.70
CA PHE A 62 -12.33 -10.74 17.16
C PHE A 62 -13.66 -11.25 17.70
N MET A 63 -14.74 -10.46 17.60
CA MET A 63 -16.09 -10.97 17.81
C MET A 63 -16.46 -11.98 16.71
N GLU A 64 -17.27 -12.97 17.07
CA GLU A 64 -17.69 -14.03 16.16
C GLU A 64 -18.26 -13.47 14.84
N GLY A 65 -17.74 -13.96 13.72
CA GLY A 65 -18.15 -13.59 12.36
C GLY A 65 -17.82 -12.15 11.95
N SER A 66 -17.10 -11.37 12.76
CA SER A 66 -16.79 -9.97 12.45
C SER A 66 -15.90 -9.83 11.21
N TYR A 67 -14.78 -10.55 11.16
CA TYR A 67 -13.89 -10.56 10.00
C TYR A 67 -14.59 -11.03 8.72
N GLU A 68 -15.34 -12.13 8.76
CA GLU A 68 -16.05 -12.64 7.57
C GLU A 68 -17.10 -11.66 7.05
N ARG A 69 -17.82 -10.95 7.93
CA ARG A 69 -18.72 -9.86 7.51
C ARG A 69 -17.99 -8.72 6.81
N MET A 70 -16.76 -8.41 7.22
CA MET A 70 -15.93 -7.42 6.52
C MET A 70 -15.53 -7.91 5.12
N VAL A 71 -15.17 -9.19 4.99
CA VAL A 71 -14.85 -9.81 3.71
C VAL A 71 -16.07 -9.78 2.79
N ASP A 72 -17.23 -10.23 3.25
CA ASP A 72 -18.48 -10.23 2.48
C ASP A 72 -18.84 -8.84 1.97
N LEU A 73 -18.73 -7.83 2.84
CA LEU A 73 -18.99 -6.44 2.47
C LEU A 73 -17.99 -5.93 1.42
N GLY A 74 -16.70 -6.20 1.62
CA GLY A 74 -15.64 -5.81 0.69
C GLY A 74 -15.81 -6.46 -0.69
N VAL A 75 -16.10 -7.76 -0.74
CA VAL A 75 -16.37 -8.50 -1.98
C VAL A 75 -17.61 -7.95 -2.69
N LYS A 76 -18.68 -7.66 -1.95
CA LYS A 76 -19.89 -7.04 -2.50
C LYS A 76 -19.58 -5.68 -3.13
N HIS A 77 -18.89 -4.79 -2.42
CA HIS A 77 -18.51 -3.48 -2.92
C HIS A 77 -17.58 -3.58 -4.14
N ALA A 78 -16.63 -4.52 -4.13
CA ALA A 78 -15.75 -4.74 -5.25
C ALA A 78 -16.51 -5.22 -6.50
N ARG A 79 -17.48 -6.14 -6.36
CA ARG A 79 -18.34 -6.55 -7.48
C ARG A 79 -19.19 -5.40 -8.02
N GLU A 80 -19.79 -4.60 -7.14
CA GLU A 80 -20.57 -3.41 -7.54
C GLU A 80 -19.69 -2.39 -8.29
N PHE A 81 -18.44 -2.22 -7.84
CA PHE A 81 -17.46 -1.39 -8.53
C PHE A 81 -17.10 -1.93 -9.92
N VAL A 82 -16.92 -3.25 -10.06
CA VAL A 82 -16.70 -3.88 -11.37
C VAL A 82 -17.86 -3.53 -12.31
N VAL A 83 -19.11 -3.73 -11.88
CA VAL A 83 -20.30 -3.39 -12.70
C VAL A 83 -20.35 -1.89 -13.04
N PHE A 84 -19.95 -1.01 -12.13
CA PHE A 84 -19.81 0.41 -12.40
C PHE A 84 -18.76 0.69 -13.50
N VAL A 85 -17.56 0.14 -13.38
CA VAL A 85 -16.48 0.33 -14.36
C VAL A 85 -16.85 -0.26 -15.71
N GLU A 86 -17.49 -1.43 -15.76
CA GLU A 86 -17.99 -2.02 -17.01
C GLU A 86 -18.96 -1.08 -17.75
N ARG A 87 -19.86 -0.42 -17.01
CA ARG A 87 -20.81 0.55 -17.60
C ARG A 87 -20.12 1.81 -18.10
N VAL A 88 -19.14 2.33 -17.36
CA VAL A 88 -18.39 3.54 -17.76
C VAL A 88 -17.54 3.26 -19.00
N LEU A 89 -16.93 2.07 -19.09
CA LEU A 89 -16.02 1.70 -20.19
C LEU A 89 -16.71 1.01 -21.37
N GLY A 90 -17.93 0.52 -21.20
CA GLY A 90 -18.60 -0.32 -22.20
C GLY A 90 -17.89 -1.65 -22.46
N LYS A 91 -17.08 -2.14 -21.51
CA LYS A 91 -16.25 -3.33 -21.65
C LYS A 91 -16.44 -4.24 -20.43
N LYS A 92 -16.56 -5.55 -20.67
CA LYS A 92 -16.67 -6.57 -19.61
C LYS A 92 -15.35 -6.84 -18.91
N MET A 93 -15.43 -7.20 -17.63
CA MET A 93 -14.29 -7.64 -16.83
C MET A 93 -13.70 -8.91 -17.41
N ASP A 94 -12.38 -8.93 -17.48
CA ASP A 94 -11.60 -10.12 -17.79
C ASP A 94 -11.17 -10.74 -16.45
N TRP A 95 -11.91 -11.76 -16.02
CA TRP A 95 -11.73 -12.38 -14.71
C TRP A 95 -10.43 -13.18 -14.60
N ASP A 96 -9.98 -13.78 -15.71
CA ASP A 96 -8.71 -14.51 -15.76
C ASP A 96 -7.54 -13.53 -15.60
N ARG A 97 -7.59 -12.41 -16.32
CA ARG A 97 -6.60 -11.35 -16.18
C ARG A 97 -6.63 -10.70 -14.79
N LEU A 98 -7.81 -10.51 -14.20
CA LEU A 98 -7.93 -10.02 -12.83
C LEU A 98 -7.30 -11.00 -11.84
N SER A 99 -7.54 -12.31 -12.02
CA SER A 99 -6.91 -13.35 -11.19
C SER A 99 -5.39 -13.27 -11.28
N GLU A 100 -4.82 -13.25 -12.49
CA GLU A 100 -3.37 -13.14 -12.69
C GLU A 100 -2.81 -11.85 -12.05
N THR A 101 -3.55 -10.74 -12.16
CA THR A 101 -3.15 -9.46 -11.55
C THR A 101 -3.13 -9.54 -10.03
N VAL A 102 -4.12 -10.20 -9.42
CA VAL A 102 -4.19 -10.42 -7.97
C VAL A 102 -3.06 -11.33 -7.51
N ASP A 103 -2.77 -12.40 -8.24
CA ASP A 103 -1.66 -13.32 -7.94
C ASP A 103 -0.32 -12.61 -7.92
N LEU A 104 -0.01 -11.85 -8.98
CA LEU A 104 1.23 -11.08 -9.07
C LEU A 104 1.33 -10.02 -7.96
N MET A 105 0.22 -9.34 -7.65
CA MET A 105 0.18 -8.32 -6.60
C MET A 105 0.46 -8.92 -5.21
N ILE A 106 -0.11 -10.08 -4.90
CA ILE A 106 0.14 -10.79 -3.65
C ILE A 106 1.62 -11.19 -3.57
N GLU A 107 2.15 -11.85 -4.61
CA GLU A 107 3.54 -12.32 -4.62
C GLU A 107 4.56 -11.17 -4.49
N ILE A 108 4.32 -10.05 -5.17
CA ILE A 108 5.14 -8.83 -5.02
C ILE A 108 5.14 -8.35 -3.57
N ASN A 109 3.97 -8.30 -2.93
CA ASN A 109 3.85 -7.80 -1.57
C ASN A 109 4.41 -8.78 -0.54
N GLU A 110 4.36 -10.09 -0.78
CA GLU A 110 5.04 -11.10 0.04
C GLU A 110 6.56 -10.93 0.00
N LEU A 111 7.16 -10.82 -1.19
CA LEU A 111 8.59 -10.52 -1.33
C LEU A 111 8.95 -9.18 -0.69
N TRP A 112 8.07 -8.19 -0.82
CA TRP A 112 8.27 -6.91 -0.18
C TRP A 112 8.21 -7.00 1.35
N HIS A 113 7.31 -7.82 1.89
CA HIS A 113 7.20 -8.07 3.33
C HIS A 113 8.49 -8.71 3.85
N GLU A 114 8.91 -9.80 3.21
CA GLU A 114 10.13 -10.52 3.59
C GLU A 114 11.38 -9.63 3.48
N THR A 115 11.47 -8.80 2.45
CA THR A 115 12.56 -7.80 2.32
C THR A 115 12.57 -6.84 3.50
N ASN A 116 11.39 -6.41 3.98
CA ASN A 116 11.28 -5.52 5.14
C ASN A 116 11.60 -6.24 6.46
N GLU A 117 11.27 -7.51 6.60
CA GLU A 117 11.67 -8.31 7.77
C GLU A 117 13.19 -8.43 7.87
N LEU A 118 13.89 -8.62 6.75
CA LEU A 118 15.36 -8.65 6.69
C LEU A 118 16.01 -7.33 7.17
N ARG A 119 15.31 -6.19 7.07
CA ARG A 119 15.81 -4.89 7.57
C ARG A 119 15.97 -4.84 9.09
N LYS A 120 15.36 -5.79 9.81
CA LYS A 120 15.53 -5.94 11.27
C LYS A 120 16.89 -6.53 11.66
N ALA A 121 17.66 -7.10 10.72
CA ALA A 121 19.01 -7.61 10.96
C ALA A 121 19.99 -6.51 11.44
N LYS A 122 21.09 -6.91 12.10
CA LYS A 122 22.14 -6.02 12.60
C LYS A 122 23.51 -6.41 11.98
N PRO A 123 24.16 -5.53 11.20
CA PRO A 123 23.68 -4.21 10.76
C PRO A 123 22.48 -4.32 9.79
N CYS A 124 21.65 -3.27 9.68
CA CYS A 124 20.53 -3.30 8.73
C CYS A 124 21.05 -3.28 7.28
N PRO A 125 20.59 -4.20 6.42
CA PRO A 125 21.09 -4.37 5.05
C PRO A 125 20.64 -3.30 4.05
N MET A 126 19.55 -2.57 4.32
CA MET A 126 18.92 -1.64 3.38
C MET A 126 18.58 -0.29 4.04
N HIS A 127 18.93 0.82 3.40
CA HIS A 127 18.73 2.16 3.98
C HIS A 127 17.27 2.64 3.79
N GLY A 128 16.75 3.43 4.72
CA GLY A 128 15.37 3.94 4.67
C GLY A 128 15.03 4.73 3.41
N ARG A 129 15.98 5.45 2.80
CA ARG A 129 15.76 6.12 1.50
C ARG A 129 15.46 5.11 0.38
N ASP A 130 16.14 3.97 0.39
CA ASP A 130 15.94 2.93 -0.60
C ASP A 130 14.54 2.35 -0.44
N PHE A 131 14.09 2.14 0.81
CA PHE A 131 12.72 1.70 1.09
C PHE A 131 11.67 2.64 0.50
N TRP A 132 11.80 3.94 0.75
CA TRP A 132 10.86 4.94 0.22
C TRP A 132 10.85 5.02 -1.31
N SER A 133 11.97 4.69 -1.93
CA SER A 133 12.10 4.71 -3.40
C SER A 133 11.56 3.42 -4.03
N SER A 134 11.73 2.28 -3.36
CA SER A 134 11.38 0.95 -3.89
C SER A 134 9.94 0.51 -3.60
N MET A 135 9.26 1.10 -2.61
CA MET A 135 7.91 0.67 -2.23
C MET A 135 6.83 0.96 -3.30
N SER A 136 7.08 1.93 -4.18
CA SER A 136 6.04 2.52 -5.02
C SER A 136 5.37 1.55 -5.99
N PRO A 137 6.07 0.61 -6.67
CA PRO A 137 5.43 -0.37 -7.53
C PRO A 137 4.54 -1.35 -6.77
N ALA A 138 4.89 -1.74 -5.53
CA ALA A 138 4.04 -2.59 -4.70
C ALA A 138 2.81 -1.83 -4.17
N LEU A 139 3.01 -0.59 -3.71
CA LEU A 139 1.95 0.22 -3.09
C LEU A 139 0.91 0.71 -4.09
N PHE A 140 1.33 1.09 -5.30
CA PHE A 140 0.48 1.72 -6.30
C PHE A 140 0.21 0.86 -7.53
N LEU A 141 0.76 -0.37 -7.58
CA LEU A 141 0.70 -1.25 -8.76
C LEU A 141 1.18 -0.54 -10.03
N MET A 142 2.27 0.21 -9.91
CA MET A 142 2.83 0.98 -11.03
C MET A 142 3.68 0.11 -11.94
N GLY A 143 3.52 0.31 -13.26
CA GLY A 143 4.31 -0.39 -14.27
C GLY A 143 3.74 -1.77 -14.62
N ASP A 144 4.54 -2.55 -15.33
CA ASP A 144 4.23 -3.96 -15.58
C ASP A 144 4.51 -4.78 -14.31
N LEU A 145 3.55 -5.60 -13.88
CA LEU A 145 3.65 -6.35 -12.63
C LEU A 145 4.66 -7.50 -12.73
N LYS A 146 4.91 -8.08 -13.90
CA LYS A 146 5.91 -9.14 -14.07
C LYS A 146 7.32 -8.56 -13.97
N ASP A 147 7.53 -7.39 -14.57
CA ASP A 147 8.79 -6.64 -14.41
C ASP A 147 8.99 -6.21 -12.96
N SER A 148 7.93 -5.72 -12.30
CA SER A 148 7.96 -5.35 -10.89
C SER A 148 8.32 -6.56 -10.02
N LEU A 149 7.68 -7.70 -10.23
CA LEU A 149 7.97 -8.94 -9.51
C LEU A 149 9.44 -9.35 -9.64
N GLN A 150 10.01 -9.28 -10.84
CA GLN A 150 11.43 -9.57 -11.02
C GLN A 150 12.32 -8.57 -10.26
N CYS A 151 11.95 -7.29 -10.23
CA CYS A 151 12.68 -6.29 -9.44
C CYS A 151 12.62 -6.59 -7.93
N PHE A 152 11.46 -6.98 -7.40
CA PHE A 152 11.31 -7.34 -5.99
C PHE A 152 12.08 -8.61 -5.63
N ARG A 153 12.11 -9.63 -6.51
CA ARG A 153 12.94 -10.83 -6.32
C ARG A 153 14.43 -10.47 -6.27
N ASN A 154 14.92 -9.68 -7.22
CA ASN A 154 16.32 -9.25 -7.25
C ASN A 154 16.69 -8.43 -6.00
N MET A 155 15.80 -7.54 -5.56
CA MET A 155 15.99 -6.75 -4.34
C MET A 155 16.02 -7.64 -3.10
N TYR A 156 15.10 -8.61 -2.98
CA TYR A 156 15.10 -9.57 -1.89
C TYR A 156 16.43 -10.34 -1.85
N ASP A 157 16.89 -10.87 -2.98
CA ASP A 157 18.14 -11.63 -3.07
C ASP A 157 19.35 -10.77 -2.68
N GLU A 158 19.40 -9.51 -3.11
CA GLU A 158 20.47 -8.57 -2.73
C GLU A 158 20.44 -8.28 -1.23
N VAL A 159 19.26 -7.94 -0.68
CA VAL A 159 19.10 -7.63 0.74
C VAL A 159 19.44 -8.85 1.60
N LYS A 160 18.99 -10.04 1.20
CA LYS A 160 19.30 -11.30 1.87
C LYS A 160 20.80 -11.59 1.83
N TYR A 161 21.44 -11.46 0.67
CA TYR A 161 22.89 -11.62 0.55
C TYR A 161 23.65 -10.70 1.50
N ARG A 162 23.21 -9.43 1.62
CA ARG A 162 23.81 -8.47 2.55
C ARG A 162 23.63 -8.90 4.01
N VAL A 163 22.46 -9.43 4.39
CA VAL A 163 22.25 -10.00 5.73
C VAL A 163 23.20 -11.17 5.98
N ASP A 164 23.24 -12.16 5.07
CA ASP A 164 24.05 -13.37 5.22
C ASP A 164 25.56 -13.05 5.35
N ASN A 165 26.02 -11.98 4.69
CA ASN A 165 27.41 -11.54 4.69
C ASN A 165 27.69 -10.40 5.68
N HIS A 166 26.74 -10.06 6.55
CA HIS A 166 26.88 -9.01 7.57
C HIS A 166 27.24 -7.62 6.99
N ILE A 167 26.71 -7.31 5.80
CA ILE A 167 26.93 -6.06 5.07
C ILE A 167 25.81 -5.06 5.42
N GLY A 168 26.15 -4.00 6.15
CA GLY A 168 25.22 -2.92 6.46
C GLY A 168 24.98 -1.97 5.29
N ALA A 169 23.84 -1.29 5.27
CA ALA A 169 23.54 -0.21 4.32
C ALA A 169 24.34 1.07 4.57
N ILE A 170 24.78 1.28 5.81
CA ILE A 170 25.53 2.47 6.23
C ILE A 170 26.82 2.06 6.93
N ALA A 171 27.87 2.89 6.82
CA ALA A 171 29.23 2.53 7.26
C ALA A 171 29.35 2.24 8.77
N GLN A 172 28.61 2.98 9.61
CA GLN A 172 28.57 2.75 11.06
C GLN A 172 27.15 2.96 11.58
N GLU A 173 26.38 1.88 11.71
CA GLU A 173 25.07 1.93 12.35
C GLU A 173 25.20 2.07 13.87
N LYS A 174 25.04 3.29 14.37
CA LYS A 174 25.12 3.64 15.80
C LYS A 174 23.75 3.66 16.46
N TYR A 175 22.73 4.12 15.74
CA TYR A 175 21.36 4.27 16.21
C TYR A 175 20.40 3.65 15.22
N ARG A 176 19.45 2.84 15.72
CA ARG A 176 18.38 2.23 14.94
C ARG A 176 17.06 2.87 15.33
N LEU A 177 16.33 3.35 14.35
CA LEU A 177 15.18 4.22 14.54
C LEU A 177 13.98 3.70 13.76
N LEU A 178 12.80 4.07 14.24
CA LEU A 178 11.55 3.97 13.52
C LEU A 178 11.21 5.35 12.94
N PHE A 179 10.80 5.40 11.68
CA PHE A 179 10.21 6.61 11.11
C PHE A 179 8.68 6.51 11.17
N ALA A 180 8.08 7.31 12.04
CA ALA A 180 6.63 7.46 12.06
C ALA A 180 6.24 8.66 11.18
N GLU A 181 5.09 8.57 10.50
CA GLU A 181 4.44 9.60 9.67
C GLU A 181 4.76 9.58 8.17
N LEU A 182 4.13 10.52 7.44
CA LEU A 182 4.35 10.78 6.03
C LEU A 182 5.82 11.23 5.79
N PRO A 183 6.55 10.62 4.84
CA PRO A 183 7.92 11.01 4.60
C PRO A 183 8.00 12.35 3.84
N PRO A 184 9.12 13.09 3.96
CA PRO A 184 9.33 14.31 3.23
C PRO A 184 9.71 13.99 1.77
N TRP A 185 8.72 13.64 0.92
CA TRP A 185 8.91 13.19 -0.46
C TRP A 185 9.86 14.08 -1.29
N HIS A 186 9.73 15.39 -1.15
CA HIS A 186 10.56 16.37 -1.87
C HIS A 186 12.02 16.45 -1.35
N SER A 187 12.32 15.83 -0.21
CA SER A 187 13.58 15.95 0.54
C SER A 187 14.09 14.63 1.12
N LEU A 188 13.91 13.50 0.41
CA LEU A 188 14.38 12.18 0.90
C LEU A 188 15.89 12.10 1.18
N GLY A 189 16.71 13.01 0.64
CA GLY A 189 18.12 13.17 1.02
C GLY A 189 18.34 13.51 2.50
N PHE A 190 17.29 13.87 3.24
CA PHE A 190 17.28 13.96 4.70
C PHE A 190 17.78 12.68 5.37
N PHE A 191 17.36 11.49 4.89
CA PHE A 191 17.76 10.21 5.46
C PHE A 191 19.26 9.95 5.31
N ASN A 192 19.87 10.34 4.18
CA ASN A 192 21.31 10.21 3.96
C ASN A 192 22.12 11.02 4.99
N ARG A 193 21.70 12.26 5.26
CA ARG A 193 22.40 13.13 6.24
C ARG A 193 22.37 12.56 7.65
N LEU A 194 21.32 11.82 7.99
CA LEU A 194 21.22 11.11 9.26
C LEU A 194 22.09 9.84 9.26
N ALA A 195 22.10 9.09 8.16
CA ALA A 195 22.97 7.93 7.97
C ALA A 195 24.47 8.26 8.09
N GLU A 196 24.92 9.42 7.58
CA GLU A 196 26.29 9.93 7.74
C GLU A 196 26.70 10.08 9.22
N ARG A 197 25.73 10.31 10.11
CA ARG A 197 25.92 10.43 11.56
C ARG A 197 25.74 9.10 12.29
N GLY A 198 25.44 8.02 11.55
CA GLY A 198 25.21 6.67 12.05
C GLY A 198 23.77 6.38 12.47
N TRP A 199 22.80 7.17 12.03
CA TRP A 199 21.38 7.00 12.34
C TRP A 199 20.71 6.26 11.18
N ASN A 200 20.17 5.07 11.44
CA ASN A 200 19.52 4.25 10.43
C ASN A 200 18.04 4.01 10.77
N PHE A 201 17.18 4.19 9.78
CA PHE A 201 15.76 3.87 9.88
C PHE A 201 15.53 2.47 9.36
N VAL A 202 15.11 1.59 10.26
CA VAL A 202 15.00 0.14 10.00
C VAL A 202 13.56 -0.30 9.86
N VAL A 203 12.60 0.55 10.27
CA VAL A 203 11.16 0.35 10.17
C VAL A 203 10.49 1.71 9.97
N GLU A 204 9.39 1.72 9.23
CA GLU A 204 8.54 2.89 8.95
C GLU A 204 7.13 2.66 9.54
N SER A 205 6.29 3.69 9.54
CA SER A 205 4.86 3.54 9.87
C SER A 205 4.23 2.37 9.10
N PHE A 206 3.46 1.54 9.82
CA PHE A 206 2.85 0.32 9.27
C PHE A 206 2.03 0.56 8.00
N GLY A 207 1.43 1.75 7.83
CA GLY A 207 0.67 2.11 6.63
C GLY A 207 1.49 2.21 5.34
N TYR A 208 2.82 2.10 5.41
CA TYR A 208 3.71 2.03 4.25
C TYR A 208 4.36 0.66 4.06
N HIS A 209 4.12 -0.27 4.98
CA HIS A 209 4.54 -1.66 4.85
C HIS A 209 3.47 -2.44 4.05
N PRO A 210 3.87 -3.50 3.34
CA PRO A 210 2.91 -4.33 2.62
C PRO A 210 1.92 -4.98 3.59
N PRO A 211 0.73 -5.38 3.11
CA PRO A 211 -0.16 -6.23 3.90
C PRO A 211 0.60 -7.45 4.42
N MET A 212 0.31 -7.88 5.64
CA MET A 212 0.92 -9.11 6.16
C MET A 212 0.52 -10.32 5.28
N PRO A 213 1.46 -11.22 4.97
CA PRO A 213 1.17 -12.43 4.22
C PRO A 213 0.02 -13.22 4.82
N LEU A 214 -0.83 -13.76 3.95
CA LEU A 214 -2.02 -14.52 4.32
C LEU A 214 -2.16 -15.71 3.39
N ASP A 215 -2.37 -16.91 3.94
CA ASP A 215 -2.67 -18.09 3.12
C ASP A 215 -4.06 -17.94 2.48
N LEU A 216 -4.08 -17.92 1.14
CA LEU A 216 -5.27 -17.73 0.33
C LEU A 216 -5.59 -18.91 -0.58
N ASN A 217 -4.90 -20.05 -0.41
CA ASN A 217 -5.05 -21.23 -1.27
C ASN A 217 -6.48 -21.84 -1.27
N GLY A 218 -7.30 -21.52 -0.26
CA GLY A 218 -8.69 -21.95 -0.15
C GLY A 218 -9.71 -21.09 -0.90
N PHE A 219 -9.30 -19.96 -1.50
CA PHE A 219 -10.22 -18.99 -2.10
C PHE A 219 -9.99 -18.88 -3.61
N SER A 220 -10.99 -19.24 -4.41
CA SER A 220 -10.88 -19.18 -5.87
C SER A 220 -11.29 -17.83 -6.45
N ASP A 221 -12.19 -17.09 -5.78
CA ASP A 221 -12.65 -15.79 -6.25
C ASP A 221 -11.54 -14.72 -6.11
N PRO A 222 -11.09 -14.09 -7.22
CA PRO A 222 -10.04 -13.07 -7.16
C PRO A 222 -10.44 -11.84 -6.32
N LEU A 223 -11.73 -11.48 -6.24
CA LEU A 223 -12.18 -10.37 -5.41
C LEU A 223 -12.14 -10.71 -3.92
N GLU A 224 -12.42 -11.97 -3.58
CA GLU A 224 -12.31 -12.43 -2.19
C GLU A 224 -10.85 -12.44 -1.75
N ARG A 225 -9.95 -12.98 -2.57
CA ARG A 225 -8.50 -12.94 -2.31
C ARG A 225 -7.98 -11.52 -2.18
N LEU A 226 -8.32 -10.64 -3.12
CA LEU A 226 -7.98 -9.22 -3.07
C LEU A 226 -8.47 -8.56 -1.77
N THR A 227 -9.72 -8.83 -1.37
CA THR A 227 -10.33 -8.24 -0.17
C THR A 227 -9.63 -8.74 1.09
N ARG A 228 -9.49 -10.06 1.26
CA ARG A 228 -8.83 -10.67 2.42
C ARG A 228 -7.39 -10.18 2.56
N PHE A 229 -6.65 -10.09 1.45
CA PHE A 229 -5.28 -9.58 1.45
C PHE A 229 -5.23 -8.09 1.80
N SER A 230 -6.05 -7.26 1.16
CA SER A 230 -6.07 -5.80 1.42
C SER A 230 -6.46 -5.45 2.85
N LEU A 231 -7.33 -6.25 3.47
CA LEU A 231 -7.70 -6.07 4.88
C LEU A 231 -6.49 -6.20 5.83
N GLN A 232 -5.48 -6.99 5.48
CA GLN A 232 -4.29 -7.16 6.32
C GLN A 232 -3.50 -5.86 6.53
N ILE A 233 -3.61 -4.86 5.63
CA ILE A 233 -3.04 -3.52 5.84
C ILE A 233 -3.57 -2.88 7.13
N TYR A 234 -4.85 -3.08 7.42
CA TYR A 234 -5.53 -2.43 8.54
C TYR A 234 -5.55 -3.31 9.78
N VAL A 235 -5.87 -4.59 9.60
CA VAL A 235 -6.20 -5.48 10.72
C VAL A 235 -5.16 -6.56 10.98
N GLY A 236 -4.11 -6.67 10.16
CA GLY A 236 -3.14 -7.74 10.31
C GLY A 236 -2.51 -7.75 11.71
N TYR A 237 -2.07 -6.59 12.19
CA TYR A 237 -1.39 -6.47 13.48
C TYR A 237 -2.34 -6.51 14.69
N TYR A 238 -3.65 -6.66 14.49
CA TYR A 238 -4.61 -6.60 15.59
C TYR A 238 -4.54 -7.80 16.51
N ARG A 239 -4.08 -8.97 16.02
CA ARG A 239 -3.91 -10.16 16.87
C ARG A 239 -2.87 -9.91 17.94
N ASP A 240 -1.69 -9.46 17.54
CA ASP A 240 -0.60 -9.09 18.45
C ASP A 240 -1.06 -7.99 19.42
N ALA A 241 -1.79 -6.99 18.92
CA ALA A 241 -2.33 -5.91 19.76
C ALA A 241 -3.33 -6.41 20.81
N LEU A 242 -4.20 -7.37 20.45
CA LEU A 242 -5.13 -8.00 21.36
C LEU A 242 -4.39 -8.79 22.45
N GLU A 243 -3.44 -9.63 22.04
CA GLU A 243 -2.66 -10.48 22.95
C GLU A 243 -1.82 -9.66 23.93
N GLN A 244 -1.32 -8.51 23.50
CA GLN A 244 -0.55 -7.59 24.33
C GLN A 244 -1.42 -6.63 25.15
N ASN A 245 -2.75 -6.74 25.07
CA ASN A 245 -3.70 -5.81 25.72
C ASN A 245 -3.38 -4.34 25.42
N VAL A 246 -2.99 -4.02 24.19
CA VAL A 246 -2.74 -2.64 23.79
C VAL A 246 -4.05 -1.85 23.94
N PRO A 247 -4.10 -0.81 24.78
CA PRO A 247 -5.32 -0.02 24.94
C PRO A 247 -5.69 0.59 23.58
N ALA A 248 -6.98 0.62 23.26
CA ALA A 248 -7.45 1.36 22.09
C ALA A 248 -6.93 2.79 22.22
N GLY A 249 -6.19 3.25 21.21
CA GLY A 249 -5.61 4.59 21.21
C GLY A 249 -6.70 5.62 21.47
N SER A 250 -6.42 6.53 22.42
CA SER A 250 -7.26 7.69 22.76
C SER A 250 -7.37 8.68 21.61
#